data_AF-R7WCF5-F1
#
_entry.id   AF-R7WCF5-F1
#
_cell.length_a   1.000
_cell.length_b   1.000
_cell.length_c   1.000
_cell.angle_alpha   90.00
_cell.angle_beta   90.00
_cell.angle_gamma   90.00
#
_symmetry.space_group_name_H-M   'P 1'
#
loop_
_entity.id
_entity.type
_entity.pdbx_description
1 polymer ?
#
loop_
_entity_poly.entity_id
_entity_poly.type
_entity_poly.pdbx_seq_one_letter_code
_entity_poly.pdbx_strand_id
1 'polypeptide(L)'
;MTDVSACAAVIGLWYIQGATSAATANAGHDPRPQWRWSGDIARELSIPRLAFIGFCGFSSLVRHITFQTNVFDHVKDENELITITGFPTSLELTKTKSPGGLSIPGADQIHGMILEEVLRCDGEVINSFQELEALYIESFEQMTGKKARTSGPMCLCHRNNNTVAARGIKTSTDEAH
;
A
#
# COMPACT_ATOMS: atom_id res chain seq x y z
N MET A 1 -1.60 -17.69 12.36
CA MET A 1 -0.67 -16.87 11.53
C MET A 1 -1.18 -16.59 10.12
N THR A 2 -2.20 -17.27 9.60
CA THR A 2 -2.77 -17.04 8.27
C THR A 2 -3.74 -15.85 8.19
N ASP A 3 -4.32 -15.42 9.32
CA ASP A 3 -5.43 -14.45 9.35
C ASP A 3 -5.01 -12.97 9.23
N VAL A 4 -3.81 -12.62 9.70
CA VAL A 4 -3.31 -11.23 9.68
C VAL A 4 -2.89 -10.80 8.27
N SER A 5 -2.33 -11.73 7.49
CA SER A 5 -1.98 -11.51 6.08
C SER A 5 -3.22 -11.26 5.21
N ALA A 6 -4.31 -12.00 5.48
CA ALA A 6 -5.60 -11.77 4.81
C ALA A 6 -6.18 -10.38 5.11
N CYS A 7 -6.07 -9.89 6.35
CA CYS A 7 -6.53 -8.54 6.71
C CYS A 7 -5.76 -7.42 5.97
N ALA A 8 -4.42 -7.54 5.85
CA ALA A 8 -3.62 -6.58 5.10
C ALA A 8 -3.95 -6.60 3.60
N ALA A 9 -4.14 -7.80 3.02
CA ALA A 9 -4.56 -7.96 1.64
C ALA A 9 -5.96 -7.36 1.36
N VAL A 10 -6.91 -7.53 2.28
CA VAL A 10 -8.27 -6.96 2.15
C VAL A 10 -8.27 -5.44 2.24
N ILE A 11 -7.45 -4.84 3.12
CA ILE A 11 -7.29 -3.38 3.20
C ILE A 11 -6.61 -2.83 1.95
N GLY A 12 -5.58 -3.52 1.44
CA GLY A 12 -4.92 -3.19 0.17
C GLY A 12 -5.87 -3.24 -1.03
N LEU A 13 -6.69 -4.30 -1.14
CA LEU A 13 -7.71 -4.42 -2.19
C LEU A 13 -8.76 -3.32 -2.11
N TRP A 14 -9.23 -2.97 -0.91
CA TRP A 14 -10.19 -1.88 -0.71
C TRP A 14 -9.62 -0.51 -1.11
N TYR A 15 -8.36 -0.25 -0.77
CA TYR A 15 -7.69 0.99 -1.18
C TYR A 15 -7.51 1.06 -2.70
N ILE A 16 -7.13 -0.05 -3.33
CA ILE A 16 -6.98 -0.17 -4.78
C ILE A 16 -8.35 -0.01 -5.47
N GLN A 17 -9.40 -0.72 -5.03
CA GLN A 17 -10.75 -0.59 -5.60
C GLN A 17 -11.33 0.80 -5.40
N GLY A 18 -11.12 1.44 -4.24
CA GLY A 18 -11.51 2.82 -4.01
C GLY A 18 -10.77 3.81 -4.93
N ALA A 19 -9.48 3.59 -5.17
CA ALA A 19 -8.69 4.40 -6.11
C ALA A 19 -9.13 4.20 -7.57
N THR A 20 -9.48 2.98 -7.97
CA THR A 20 -9.98 2.67 -9.32
C THR A 20 -11.36 3.28 -9.55
N SER A 21 -12.27 3.20 -8.58
CA SER A 21 -13.60 3.85 -8.65
C SER A 21 -13.52 5.37 -8.69
N ALA A 22 -12.54 5.97 -8.01
CA ALA A 22 -12.30 7.41 -8.04
C ALA A 22 -11.68 7.89 -9.36
N ALA A 23 -10.96 7.02 -10.08
CA ALA A 23 -10.35 7.32 -11.38
C ALA A 23 -11.38 7.24 -12.53
N THR A 24 -12.34 6.31 -12.47
CA THR A 24 -13.38 6.18 -13.52
C THR A 24 -14.48 7.25 -13.44
N ALA A 25 -14.65 7.90 -12.29
CA ALA A 25 -15.66 8.94 -12.10
C ALA A 25 -15.30 10.33 -12.69
N ASN A 26 -14.03 10.58 -13.02
CA ASN A 26 -13.52 11.91 -13.39
C ASN A 26 -12.86 11.94 -14.78
N ALA A 27 -13.51 11.41 -15.81
CA ALA A 27 -13.03 11.45 -17.20
C ALA A 27 -13.00 12.86 -17.84
N GLY A 28 -13.17 13.95 -17.06
CA GLY A 28 -13.22 15.34 -17.53
C GLY A 28 -12.49 16.36 -16.66
N HIS A 29 -11.70 15.92 -15.67
CA HIS A 29 -10.86 16.80 -14.85
C HIS A 29 -9.45 16.21 -14.76
N ASP A 30 -8.47 17.10 -14.72
CA ASP A 30 -7.03 16.89 -14.44
C ASP A 30 -6.62 15.43 -14.16
N PRO A 31 -5.73 14.83 -14.97
CA PRO A 31 -5.33 13.43 -14.84
C PRO A 31 -4.60 13.10 -13.53
N ARG A 32 -4.37 14.08 -12.65
CA ARG A 32 -3.76 13.89 -11.33
C ARG A 32 -4.73 13.18 -10.36
N PRO A 33 -4.33 12.07 -9.72
CA PRO A 33 -5.18 11.33 -8.81
C PRO A 33 -5.52 12.18 -7.58
N GLN A 34 -6.75 12.00 -7.09
CA GLN A 34 -7.40 12.86 -6.10
C GLN A 34 -6.71 12.93 -4.73
N TRP A 35 -5.62 12.19 -4.50
CA TRP A 35 -4.86 12.27 -3.26
C TRP A 35 -3.60 13.15 -3.39
N ARG A 36 -3.15 13.54 -4.60
CA ARG A 36 -1.94 14.36 -4.80
C ARG A 36 -2.02 15.75 -4.19
N TRP A 37 -3.17 16.41 -4.27
CA TRP A 37 -3.35 17.78 -3.74
C TRP A 37 -2.98 17.89 -2.26
N SER A 38 -3.27 16.84 -1.48
CA SER A 38 -2.97 16.82 -0.04
C SER A 38 -1.48 16.81 0.27
N GLY A 39 -0.64 16.33 -0.66
CA GLY A 39 0.81 16.39 -0.54
C GLY A 39 1.36 17.79 -0.80
N ASP A 40 0.86 18.46 -1.85
CA ASP A 40 1.28 19.82 -2.21
C ASP A 40 0.96 20.81 -1.09
N ILE A 41 -0.27 20.75 -0.56
CA ILE A 41 -0.70 21.61 0.55
C ILE A 41 0.10 21.34 1.83
N ALA A 42 0.37 20.07 2.16
CA ALA A 42 1.16 19.73 3.34
C ALA A 42 2.58 20.33 3.25
N ARG A 43 3.21 20.29 2.07
CA ARG A 43 4.53 20.89 1.83
C ARG A 43 4.50 22.42 1.91
N GLU A 44 3.49 23.04 1.32
CA GLU A 44 3.30 24.50 1.38
C GLU A 44 3.17 24.99 2.83
N LEU A 45 2.44 24.25 3.66
CA LEU A 45 2.24 24.55 5.07
C LEU A 45 3.36 24.03 5.98
N SER A 46 4.41 23.40 5.43
CA SER A 46 5.50 22.75 6.19
C SER A 46 5.00 21.73 7.23
N ILE A 47 3.92 21.02 6.91
CA ILE A 47 3.34 19.96 7.73
C ILE A 47 3.90 18.60 7.28
N PRO A 48 4.50 17.81 8.19
CA PRO A 48 4.96 16.47 7.86
C PRO A 48 3.81 15.57 7.41
N ARG A 49 4.02 14.84 6.31
CA ARG A 49 3.06 13.91 5.73
C ARG A 49 3.59 12.49 5.81
N LEU A 50 2.76 11.58 6.32
CA LEU A 50 3.06 10.16 6.37
C LEU A 50 2.20 9.40 5.35
N ALA A 51 2.83 8.49 4.61
CA ALA A 51 2.12 7.56 3.74
C ALA A 51 1.52 6.42 4.55
N PHE A 52 0.33 5.95 4.19
CA PHE A 52 -0.23 4.70 4.69
C PHE A 52 -0.66 3.87 3.48
N ILE A 53 0.12 2.85 3.16
CA ILE A 53 -0.27 1.85 2.17
C ILE A 53 -0.45 0.56 2.96
N GLY A 54 -1.61 -0.08 2.85
CA GLY A 54 -2.02 -1.21 3.71
C GLY A 54 -1.18 -2.49 3.62
N PHE A 55 0.04 -2.42 3.10
CA PHE A 55 1.00 -3.49 3.02
C PHE A 55 1.84 -3.60 4.30
N CYS A 56 2.48 -4.76 4.46
CA CYS A 56 3.42 -5.02 5.54
C CYS A 56 4.81 -4.45 5.22
N GLY A 57 5.68 -4.37 6.23
CA GLY A 57 7.02 -3.81 6.11
C GLY A 57 7.89 -4.53 5.08
N PHE A 58 7.77 -5.86 4.99
CA PHE A 58 8.41 -6.65 3.92
C PHE A 58 8.03 -6.10 2.54
N SER A 59 6.74 -5.98 2.24
CA SER A 59 6.25 -5.56 0.93
C SER A 59 6.57 -4.10 0.62
N SER A 60 6.54 -3.22 1.62
CA SER A 60 6.93 -1.81 1.44
C SER A 60 8.42 -1.67 1.11
N LEU A 61 9.30 -2.46 1.75
CA LEU A 61 10.72 -2.46 1.42
C LEU A 61 10.99 -3.01 0.00
N VAL A 62 10.38 -4.13 -0.37
CA VAL A 62 10.53 -4.69 -1.72
C VAL A 62 10.10 -3.66 -2.76
N ARG A 63 8.91 -3.07 -2.60
CA ARG A 63 8.38 -2.02 -3.48
C ARG A 63 9.36 -0.85 -3.62
N HIS A 64 9.92 -0.39 -2.51
CA HIS A 64 10.86 0.73 -2.51
C HIS A 64 12.08 0.41 -3.37
N ILE A 65 12.70 -0.75 -3.16
CA ILE A 65 13.87 -1.20 -3.92
C ILE A 65 13.49 -1.33 -5.40
N THR A 66 12.43 -2.07 -5.72
CA THR A 66 12.07 -2.40 -7.10
C THR A 66 11.71 -1.15 -7.91
N PHE A 67 11.09 -0.16 -7.27
CA PHE A 67 10.75 1.11 -7.92
C PHE A 67 11.96 2.03 -8.07
N GLN A 68 12.89 2.06 -7.10
CA GLN A 68 14.09 2.86 -7.22
C GLN A 68 15.08 2.31 -8.25
N THR A 69 15.21 0.98 -8.34
CA THR A 69 16.15 0.33 -9.25
C THR A 69 15.55 -0.02 -10.61
N ASN A 70 14.23 0.17 -10.79
CA ASN A 70 13.49 -0.22 -11.99
C ASN A 70 13.77 -1.66 -12.44
N VAL A 71 13.89 -2.57 -11.47
CA VAL A 71 14.42 -3.93 -11.72
C VAL A 71 13.58 -4.73 -12.72
N PHE A 72 12.30 -4.40 -12.85
CA PHE A 72 11.35 -5.10 -13.72
C PHE A 72 11.13 -4.44 -15.10
N ASP A 73 11.74 -3.29 -15.39
CA ASP A 73 11.47 -2.53 -16.63
C ASP A 73 12.02 -3.23 -17.88
N HIS A 74 13.12 -3.96 -17.73
CA HIS A 74 13.81 -4.63 -18.85
C HIS A 74 13.49 -6.13 -18.96
N VAL A 75 12.61 -6.63 -18.08
CA VAL A 75 12.30 -8.05 -17.98
C VAL A 75 11.16 -8.37 -18.93
N LYS A 76 11.47 -9.17 -19.95
CA LYS A 76 10.53 -9.55 -21.01
C LYS A 76 9.67 -10.74 -20.62
N ASP A 77 10.22 -11.68 -19.85
CA ASP A 77 9.49 -12.83 -19.33
C ASP A 77 9.00 -12.53 -17.91
N GLU A 78 7.69 -12.42 -17.74
CA GLU A 78 7.10 -12.07 -16.45
C GLU A 78 7.32 -13.17 -15.37
N ASN A 79 7.72 -14.37 -15.77
CA ASN A 79 8.04 -15.50 -14.88
C ASN A 79 9.53 -15.66 -14.60
N GLU A 80 10.39 -14.84 -15.19
CA GLU A 80 11.82 -14.82 -14.90
C GLU A 80 12.04 -14.48 -13.43
N LEU A 81 12.86 -15.28 -12.74
CA LEU A 81 13.24 -15.04 -11.35
C LEU A 81 14.33 -13.97 -11.30
N ILE A 82 14.07 -12.92 -10.53
CA ILE A 82 15.00 -11.80 -10.35
C ILE A 82 15.38 -11.68 -8.89
N THR A 83 16.68 -11.66 -8.63
CA THR A 83 17.22 -11.40 -7.30
C THR A 83 17.09 -9.93 -6.94
N ILE A 84 16.44 -9.64 -5.81
CA ILE A 84 16.28 -8.28 -5.28
C ILE A 84 17.51 -7.93 -4.43
N THR A 85 18.45 -7.21 -5.04
CA THR A 85 19.65 -6.74 -4.36
C THR A 85 19.33 -5.66 -3.32
N GLY A 86 19.99 -5.70 -2.16
CA GLY A 86 19.76 -4.72 -1.08
C GLY A 86 18.61 -5.09 -0.13
N PHE A 87 17.92 -6.21 -0.38
CA PHE A 87 17.01 -6.79 0.60
C PHE A 87 17.81 -7.49 1.72
N PRO A 88 17.40 -7.39 3.01
CA PRO A 88 18.17 -7.95 4.12
C PRO A 88 18.24 -9.49 4.12
N THR A 89 17.39 -10.15 3.35
CA THR A 89 17.41 -11.60 3.13
C THR A 89 17.51 -11.90 1.64
N SER A 90 18.01 -13.09 1.28
CA SER A 90 18.01 -13.53 -0.11
C SER A 90 16.57 -13.60 -0.61
N LEU A 91 16.23 -12.77 -1.59
CA LEU A 91 14.89 -12.68 -2.14
C LEU A 91 14.94 -12.71 -3.65
N GLU A 92 14.22 -13.67 -4.24
CA GLU A 92 14.00 -13.77 -5.68
C GLU A 92 12.51 -13.63 -5.96
N LEU A 93 12.16 -12.77 -6.91
CA LEU A 93 10.78 -12.51 -7.29
C LEU A 93 10.63 -12.51 -8.80
N THR A 94 9.47 -12.96 -9.25
CA THR A 94 9.02 -12.76 -10.63
C THR A 94 8.27 -11.44 -10.72
N LYS A 95 8.18 -10.86 -11.91
CA LYS A 95 7.43 -9.61 -12.13
C LYS A 95 5.98 -9.74 -11.65
N THR A 96 5.33 -10.87 -11.95
CA THR A 96 3.96 -11.19 -11.54
C THR A 96 3.73 -11.33 -10.04
N LYS A 97 4.77 -11.72 -9.28
CA LYS A 97 4.67 -11.93 -7.82
C LYS A 97 5.20 -10.74 -7.02
N SER A 98 5.73 -9.72 -7.68
CA SER A 98 6.22 -8.52 -7.03
C SER A 98 5.08 -7.70 -6.42
N PRO A 99 5.27 -7.06 -5.25
CA PRO A 99 4.30 -6.13 -4.70
C PRO A 99 4.08 -4.95 -5.65
N GLY A 100 2.92 -4.90 -6.30
CA GLY A 100 2.62 -3.91 -7.35
C GLY A 100 2.66 -4.47 -8.77
N GLY A 101 3.09 -5.72 -8.97
CA GLY A 101 3.14 -6.39 -10.28
C GLY A 101 1.79 -6.91 -10.81
N LEU A 102 0.67 -6.50 -10.21
CA LEU A 102 -0.66 -6.84 -10.72
C LEU A 102 -0.94 -5.98 -11.95
N SER A 103 -0.83 -6.59 -13.13
CA SER A 103 -1.14 -5.97 -14.42
C SER A 103 -2.66 -5.81 -14.56
N ILE A 104 -3.20 -4.75 -13.97
CA ILE A 104 -4.58 -4.31 -14.16
C ILE A 104 -4.56 -3.18 -15.19
N PRO A 105 -5.36 -3.25 -16.27
CA PRO A 105 -5.39 -2.19 -17.29
C PRO A 105 -5.62 -0.80 -16.67
N GLY A 106 -4.68 0.13 -16.89
CA GLY A 106 -4.71 1.49 -16.33
C GLY A 106 -4.21 1.63 -14.89
N ALA A 107 -3.94 0.52 -14.18
CA ALA A 107 -3.41 0.57 -12.82
C ALA A 107 -1.93 0.91 -12.76
N ASP A 108 -1.14 0.60 -13.79
CA ASP A 108 0.31 0.87 -13.81
C ASP A 108 0.61 2.37 -13.64
N GLN A 109 -0.15 3.21 -14.35
CA GLN A 109 -0.02 4.67 -14.24
C GLN A 109 -0.40 5.15 -12.83
N ILE A 110 -1.52 4.65 -12.29
CA ILE A 110 -1.98 4.99 -10.94
C ILE A 110 -0.96 4.51 -9.89
N HIS A 111 -0.41 3.32 -10.06
CA HIS A 111 0.57 2.73 -9.17
C HIS A 111 1.87 3.54 -9.16
N GLY A 112 2.41 3.87 -10.33
CA GLY A 112 3.57 4.75 -10.44
C GLY A 112 3.34 6.11 -9.78
N MET A 113 2.14 6.70 -9.96
CA MET A 113 1.80 7.95 -9.29
C MET A 113 1.78 7.81 -7.77
N ILE A 114 1.14 6.76 -7.23
CA ILE A 114 1.09 6.47 -5.78
C ILE A 114 2.51 6.33 -5.23
N LEU A 115 3.36 5.55 -5.90
CA LEU A 115 4.75 5.34 -5.49
C LEU A 115 5.54 6.63 -5.46
N GLU A 116 5.41 7.47 -6.49
CA GLU A 116 6.07 8.78 -6.55
C GLU A 116 5.69 9.66 -5.35
N GLU A 117 4.44 9.68 -4.93
CA GLU A 117 4.03 10.49 -3.77
C GLU A 117 4.44 9.87 -2.44
N VAL A 118 4.42 8.55 -2.32
CA VAL A 118 4.92 7.85 -1.13
C VAL A 118 6.41 8.16 -0.93
N LEU A 119 7.18 8.22 -2.03
CA LEU A 119 8.57 8.67 -2.02
C LEU A 119 8.74 10.15 -1.68
N ARG A 120 7.69 10.96 -1.73
CA ARG A 120 7.72 12.36 -1.29
C ARG A 120 7.21 12.57 0.14
N CYS A 121 6.68 11.53 0.79
CA CYS A 121 6.27 11.58 2.19
C CYS A 121 7.48 11.51 3.12
N ASP A 122 7.35 12.08 4.33
CA ASP A 122 8.39 12.14 5.36
C ASP A 122 8.58 10.79 6.08
N GLY A 123 7.61 9.89 5.92
CA GLY A 123 7.62 8.56 6.52
C GLY A 123 6.45 7.71 6.07
N GLU A 124 6.41 6.47 6.54
CA GLU A 124 5.37 5.51 6.24
C GLU A 124 4.78 4.93 7.55
N VAL A 125 3.47 4.80 7.59
CA VAL A 125 2.74 4.05 8.61
C VAL A 125 2.44 2.67 8.05
N ILE A 126 2.88 1.65 8.76
CA ILE A 126 2.77 0.24 8.34
C ILE A 126 1.77 -0.45 9.26
N ASN A 127 0.79 -1.14 8.66
CA ASN A 127 -0.17 -1.94 9.42
C ASN A 127 0.45 -3.28 9.84
N SER A 128 1.36 -3.22 10.80
CA SER A 128 2.11 -4.35 11.36
C SER A 128 2.53 -4.02 12.80
N PHE A 129 3.36 -4.84 13.40
CA PHE A 129 3.96 -4.58 14.71
C PHE A 129 5.46 -4.91 14.68
N GLN A 130 6.24 -4.21 15.50
CA GLN A 130 7.70 -4.19 15.40
C GLN A 130 8.31 -5.58 15.59
N GLU A 131 7.78 -6.37 16.52
CA GLU A 131 8.29 -7.71 16.84
C GLU A 131 8.19 -8.69 15.66
N LEU A 132 7.29 -8.44 14.70
CA LEU A 132 7.13 -9.28 13.51
C LEU A 132 8.09 -8.91 12.38
N GLU A 133 8.33 -7.62 12.18
CA GLU A 133 8.99 -7.11 10.97
C GLU A 133 10.18 -6.17 11.23
N ALA A 134 10.75 -6.21 12.45
CA ALA A 134 11.86 -5.34 12.86
C ALA A 134 12.97 -5.25 11.81
N LEU A 135 13.43 -6.39 11.29
CA LEU A 135 14.47 -6.45 10.27
C LEU A 135 14.13 -5.63 9.01
N TYR A 136 12.90 -5.73 8.51
CA TYR A 136 12.47 -5.04 7.30
C TYR A 136 12.22 -3.56 7.55
N ILE A 137 11.69 -3.22 8.72
CA ILE A 137 11.46 -1.83 9.15
C ILE A 137 12.80 -1.11 9.29
N GLU A 138 13.76 -1.70 10.00
CA GLU A 138 15.10 -1.13 10.18
C GLU A 138 15.82 -0.96 8.83
N SER A 139 15.75 -1.99 7.97
CA SER A 139 16.34 -1.92 6.62
C SER A 139 15.69 -0.82 5.78
N PHE A 140 14.38 -0.64 5.89
CA PHE A 140 13.66 0.45 5.22
C PHE A 140 14.10 1.82 5.75
N GLU A 141 14.17 2.02 7.07
CA GLU A 141 14.61 3.30 7.63
C GLU A 141 16.05 3.63 7.21
N GLN A 142 16.95 2.64 7.21
CA GLN A 142 18.34 2.81 6.79
C GLN A 142 18.47 3.16 5.31
N MET A 143 17.72 2.47 4.44
CA MET A 143 17.77 2.67 3.00
C MET A 143 17.13 3.99 2.56
N THR A 144 16.00 4.34 3.17
CA THR A 144 15.20 5.50 2.75
C THR A 144 15.57 6.78 3.49
N GLY A 145 16.20 6.68 4.67
CA GLY A 145 16.37 7.79 5.61
C GLY A 145 15.06 8.27 6.26
N LYS A 146 13.94 7.57 6.02
CA LYS A 146 12.60 7.95 6.48
C LYS A 146 12.16 7.11 7.66
N LYS A 147 11.25 7.66 8.45
CA LYS A 147 10.67 6.94 9.59
C LYS A 147 9.54 6.02 9.16
N ALA A 148 9.62 4.76 9.60
CA ALA A 148 8.59 3.75 9.42
C ALA A 148 7.95 3.45 10.77
N ARG A 149 6.67 3.79 10.94
CA ARG A 149 5.93 3.57 12.18
C ARG A 149 4.95 2.42 12.01
N THR A 150 5.12 1.38 12.81
CA THR A 150 4.14 0.29 12.88
C THR A 150 2.95 0.70 13.73
N SER A 151 1.75 0.56 13.19
CA SER A 151 0.49 0.73 13.90
C SER A 151 -0.40 -0.46 13.58
N GLY A 152 -0.29 -1.54 14.35
CA GLY A 152 -1.03 -2.74 14.01
C GLY A 152 -1.00 -3.86 15.06
N PRO A 153 -1.74 -4.93 14.77
CA PRO A 153 -2.60 -5.07 13.59
C PRO A 153 -3.94 -4.31 13.76
N MET A 154 -4.25 -3.40 12.82
CA MET A 154 -5.40 -2.48 12.90
C MET A 154 -6.75 -3.19 12.95
N CYS A 155 -6.81 -4.46 12.53
CA CYS A 155 -8.01 -5.29 12.65
C CYS A 155 -8.42 -5.54 14.12
N LEU A 156 -7.48 -5.44 15.06
CA LEU A 156 -7.75 -5.63 16.48
C LEU A 156 -8.29 -4.38 17.19
N CYS A 157 -8.26 -3.21 16.54
CA CYS A 157 -8.69 -1.93 17.14
C CYS A 157 -10.16 -1.92 17.61
N HIS A 158 -11.01 -2.83 17.10
CA HIS A 158 -12.44 -2.87 17.40
C HIS A 158 -12.88 -4.01 18.31
N ARG A 159 -11.96 -4.84 18.80
CA ARG A 159 -12.31 -6.05 19.57
C ARG A 159 -12.93 -5.74 20.95
N ASN A 160 -12.81 -4.51 21.46
CA ASN A 160 -13.30 -4.12 22.78
C ASN A 160 -14.51 -3.17 22.76
N ASN A 161 -15.07 -2.85 21.58
CA ASN A 161 -16.25 -1.99 21.48
C ASN A 161 -17.44 -2.84 21.05
N ASN A 162 -18.51 -2.83 21.84
CA ASN A 162 -19.83 -3.44 21.59
C ASN A 162 -20.53 -2.96 20.28
N THR A 163 -19.80 -2.38 19.33
CA THR A 163 -20.29 -1.69 18.13
C THR A 163 -20.12 -2.50 16.84
N VAL A 164 -19.59 -3.73 16.89
CA VAL A 164 -19.47 -4.59 15.69
C VAL A 164 -20.84 -4.92 15.10
N ALA A 165 -21.89 -4.96 15.92
CA ALA A 165 -23.27 -5.27 15.50
C ALA A 165 -23.93 -4.18 14.62
N ALA A 166 -23.35 -2.99 14.48
CA ALA A 166 -23.96 -1.89 13.72
C ALA A 166 -23.40 -1.73 12.29
N ARG A 167 -22.33 -2.45 11.93
CA ARG A 167 -21.70 -2.35 10.61
C ARG A 167 -22.22 -3.44 9.68
N GLY A 168 -23.43 -3.21 9.18
CA GLY A 168 -24.04 -3.90 8.05
C GLY A 168 -25.09 -2.99 7.44
N ILE A 169 -25.23 -2.99 6.11
CA ILE A 169 -26.41 -2.40 5.48
C ILE A 169 -27.59 -3.24 5.96
N LYS A 170 -28.52 -2.62 6.70
CA LYS A 170 -29.83 -3.25 6.95
C LYS A 170 -30.50 -3.38 5.60
N THR A 171 -30.41 -4.55 4.97
CA THR A 171 -31.28 -4.88 3.85
C THR A 171 -32.70 -4.85 4.40
N SER A 172 -33.47 -3.84 4.00
CA SER A 172 -34.91 -3.82 4.21
C SER A 172 -35.51 -4.94 3.37
N THR A 173 -35.69 -6.11 3.97
CA THR A 173 -36.64 -7.09 3.43
C THR A 173 -38.02 -6.47 3.62
N ASP A 174 -38.60 -6.04 2.51
CA ASP A 174 -39.97 -5.58 2.44
C ASP A 174 -40.87 -6.80 2.63
N GLU A 175 -41.45 -6.96 3.83
CA GLU A 175 -42.58 -7.86 4.04
C GLU A 175 -43.82 -7.16 3.50
N ALA A 176 -44.09 -7.34 2.21
CA ALA A 176 -45.40 -7.05 1.65
C ALA A 176 -46.36 -8.19 2.01
N HIS A 177 -47.27 -7.86 2.91
CA HIS A 177 -48.41 -8.64 3.37
C HIS A 177 -49.53 -8.67 2.31
#